data_AF-A0A2K5DFK9-F1
#
_entry.id   AF-A0A2K5DFK9-F1
#
_cell.length_a   1.000
_cell.length_b   1.000
_cell.length_c   1.000
_cell.angle_alpha   90.00
_cell.angle_beta   90.00
_cell.angle_gamma   90.00
#
_symmetry.space_group_name_H-M   'P 1'
#
loop_
_entity.id
_entity.type
_entity.pdbx_description
1 polymer ?
#
loop_
_entity_poly.entity_id
_entity_poly.type
_entity_poly.pdbx_seq_one_letter_code
_entity_poly.pdbx_strand_id
1 'polypeptide(L)'
;MRWFLPWTLAAVTAAAASSVLATAGKKCLAVYQPEAPMNFTLAGCVSTRSYRPKYCGVCMDNRCCIPYKSKTISVSFQCPDGLGFSRQVLWINACFCNLTCRNPNDIFADLESYPDFSEIAN
;
A
#
# COMPACT_ATOMS: atom_id res chain seq x y z
N MET A 1 -21.93 -16.98 -63.16
CA MET A 1 -20.61 -17.55 -62.80
C MET A 1 -19.99 -16.55 -61.82
N ARG A 2 -20.41 -16.51 -60.55
CA ARG A 2 -19.76 -17.22 -59.44
C ARG A 2 -18.30 -17.45 -59.75
N TRP A 3 -17.39 -16.78 -59.04
CA TRP A 3 -16.26 -17.38 -58.32
C TRP A 3 -16.11 -16.60 -57.01
N PHE A 4 -16.76 -17.16 -56.00
CA PHE A 4 -16.37 -16.98 -54.61
C PHE A 4 -14.96 -17.55 -54.45
N LEU A 5 -14.03 -16.79 -53.90
CA LEU A 5 -13.13 -17.36 -52.89
C LEU A 5 -12.84 -16.36 -51.78
N PRO A 6 -12.86 -16.81 -50.51
CA PRO A 6 -12.92 -15.96 -49.33
C PRO A 6 -11.54 -15.89 -48.68
N TRP A 7 -10.95 -14.70 -48.57
CA TRP A 7 -9.78 -14.52 -47.72
C TRP A 7 -10.20 -14.27 -46.28
N THR A 8 -10.40 -15.41 -45.61
CA THR A 8 -10.02 -15.69 -44.24
C THR A 8 -9.26 -14.57 -43.51
N LEU A 9 -9.93 -14.02 -42.50
CA LEU A 9 -9.43 -13.77 -41.13
C LEU A 9 -7.93 -13.43 -41.02
N ALA A 10 -7.62 -12.14 -41.09
CA ALA A 10 -6.47 -11.59 -40.37
C ALA A 10 -7.00 -10.90 -39.11
N ALA A 11 -7.30 -11.69 -38.07
CA ALA A 11 -7.41 -11.17 -36.71
C ALA A 11 -6.01 -10.76 -36.26
N VAL A 12 -5.62 -9.52 -36.53
CA VAL A 12 -4.41 -8.94 -35.94
C VAL A 12 -4.74 -8.60 -34.50
N THR A 13 -4.35 -9.49 -33.60
CA THR A 13 -4.32 -9.24 -32.17
C THR A 13 -3.43 -8.02 -31.90
N ALA A 14 -4.04 -6.89 -31.57
CA ALA A 14 -3.32 -5.78 -30.97
C ALA A 14 -2.84 -6.23 -29.58
N ALA A 15 -1.57 -6.63 -29.50
CA ALA A 15 -0.89 -6.77 -28.23
C ALA A 15 -0.86 -5.38 -27.57
N ALA A 16 -1.55 -5.22 -26.45
CA ALA A 16 -1.37 -4.09 -25.57
C ALA A 16 0.07 -4.13 -25.04
N ALA A 17 0.96 -3.41 -25.69
CA ALA A 17 2.27 -3.08 -25.15
C ALA A 17 2.03 -2.10 -23.99
N SER A 18 1.85 -2.63 -22.78
CA SER A 18 2.03 -1.86 -21.56
C SER A 18 3.50 -1.45 -21.52
N SER A 19 3.81 -0.29 -22.08
CA SER A 19 5.08 0.38 -21.91
C SER A 19 5.17 0.87 -20.46
N VAL A 20 5.39 -0.05 -19.52
CA VAL A 20 6.09 0.30 -18.29
C VAL A 20 7.50 0.60 -18.74
N LEU A 21 7.73 1.86 -19.10
CA LEU A 21 9.06 2.41 -19.33
C LEU A 21 9.79 2.36 -17.99
N ALA A 22 10.35 1.19 -17.68
CA ALA A 22 11.26 0.99 -16.57
C ALA A 22 12.56 1.70 -16.94
N THR A 23 12.64 2.99 -16.61
CA THR A 23 13.90 3.72 -16.61
C THR A 23 14.83 3.05 -15.59
N ALA A 24 15.84 2.35 -16.12
CA ALA A 24 16.90 1.74 -15.35
C ALA A 24 17.72 2.84 -14.66
N GLY A 25 17.52 3.01 -13.36
CA GLY A 25 18.28 3.97 -12.56
C GLY A 25 17.69 4.24 -11.17
N LYS A 26 17.50 3.19 -10.36
CA LYS A 26 17.17 3.25 -8.92
C LYS A 26 15.98 4.15 -8.53
N LYS A 27 14.73 3.70 -8.74
CA LYS A 27 13.55 4.28 -8.03
C LYS A 27 13.47 3.74 -6.60
N CYS A 28 14.46 4.06 -5.76
CA CYS A 28 14.38 3.80 -4.32
C CYS A 28 13.43 4.84 -3.71
N LEU A 29 12.18 4.46 -3.44
CA LEU A 29 11.20 5.35 -2.82
C LEU A 29 10.81 4.79 -1.45
N ALA A 30 11.15 5.53 -0.40
CA ALA A 30 10.64 5.23 0.94
C ALA A 30 9.10 5.37 1.01
N VAL A 31 8.52 6.19 0.14
CA VAL A 31 7.07 6.43 0.08
C VAL A 31 6.55 6.15 -1.32
N TYR A 32 5.53 5.31 -1.41
CA TYR A 32 4.73 5.07 -2.60
C TYR A 32 3.38 5.78 -2.46
N GLN A 33 2.93 6.47 -3.51
CA GLN A 33 1.60 7.05 -3.57
C GLN A 33 0.94 6.61 -4.89
N PRO A 34 -0.28 6.06 -4.85
CA PRO A 34 -1.01 5.70 -6.07
C PRO A 34 -1.21 6.90 -6.99
N GLU A 35 -1.28 6.66 -8.29
CA GLU A 35 -1.53 7.71 -9.29
C GLU A 35 -2.97 8.23 -9.23
N ALA A 36 -3.93 7.34 -8.99
CA ALA A 36 -5.35 7.65 -8.88
C ALA A 36 -5.84 7.59 -7.43
N PRO A 37 -6.82 8.44 -7.03
CA PRO A 37 -7.56 8.26 -5.79
C PRO A 37 -8.35 6.94 -5.81
N MET A 38 -8.47 6.31 -4.64
CA MET A 38 -9.17 5.03 -4.44
C MET A 38 -10.04 5.08 -3.20
N ASN A 39 -11.10 4.27 -3.17
CA ASN A 39 -11.92 4.10 -1.97
C ASN A 39 -11.31 3.03 -1.05
N PHE A 40 -11.45 3.20 0.25
CA PHE A 40 -11.13 2.15 1.21
C PHE A 40 -12.27 1.14 1.27
N THR A 41 -11.91 -0.13 1.45
CA THR A 41 -12.86 -1.23 1.62
C THR A 41 -12.60 -1.92 2.95
N LEU A 42 -13.64 -2.07 3.76
CA LEU A 42 -13.55 -2.76 5.05
C LEU A 42 -14.82 -3.56 5.31
N ALA A 43 -14.67 -4.88 5.54
CA ALA A 43 -15.77 -5.80 5.81
C ALA A 43 -16.93 -5.73 4.80
N GLY A 44 -16.62 -5.58 3.50
CA GLY A 44 -17.63 -5.46 2.44
C GLY A 44 -18.26 -4.06 2.30
N CYS A 45 -17.87 -3.09 3.13
CA CYS A 45 -18.31 -1.70 3.06
C CYS A 45 -17.25 -0.82 2.40
N VAL A 46 -17.68 0.26 1.75
CA VAL A 46 -16.82 1.15 0.96
C VAL A 46 -16.81 2.55 1.57
N SER A 47 -15.67 3.23 1.57
CA SER A 47 -15.57 4.61 2.07
C SER A 47 -16.44 5.56 1.25
N THR A 48 -17.06 6.53 1.93
CA THR A 48 -17.93 7.53 1.28
C THR A 48 -17.15 8.51 0.42
N ARG A 49 -15.84 8.64 0.65
CA ARG A 49 -14.92 9.50 -0.10
C ARG A 49 -13.78 8.67 -0.67
N SER A 50 -13.26 9.11 -1.81
CA SER A 50 -12.01 8.58 -2.36
C SER A 50 -10.81 9.26 -1.70
N TYR A 51 -9.78 8.48 -1.41
CA TYR A 51 -8.55 8.92 -0.77
C TYR A 51 -7.34 8.61 -1.65
N ARG A 52 -6.25 9.36 -1.45
CA ARG A 52 -4.96 9.09 -2.09
C ARG A 52 -3.89 8.81 -1.04
N PRO A 53 -4.01 7.70 -0.30
CA PRO A 53 -3.11 7.38 0.80
C PRO A 53 -1.67 7.18 0.32
N LYS A 54 -0.72 7.50 1.19
CA LYS A 54 0.68 7.15 1.01
C LYS A 54 0.94 5.81 1.71
N TYR A 55 1.82 5.02 1.13
CA TYR A 55 2.27 3.73 1.65
C TYR A 55 3.79 3.74 1.77
N CYS A 56 4.34 2.94 2.69
CA CYS A 56 5.78 2.75 2.75
C CYS A 56 6.22 1.78 1.65
N GLY A 57 7.29 2.15 0.95
CA GLY A 57 7.88 1.33 -0.12
C GLY A 57 8.96 0.38 0.40
N VAL A 58 9.97 0.14 -0.43
CA VAL A 58 11.12 -0.72 -0.09
C VAL A 58 12.42 0.06 -0.27
N CYS A 59 13.34 -0.09 0.69
CA CYS A 59 14.69 0.47 0.63
C CYS A 59 15.64 -0.59 0.08
N MET A 60 16.60 -0.21 -0.78
CA MET A 60 17.51 -1.17 -1.45
C MET A 60 18.72 -1.59 -0.59
N ASP A 61 18.91 -0.97 0.57
CA ASP A 61 20.13 -1.12 1.39
C ASP A 61 19.95 -2.08 2.57
N ASN A 62 19.10 -3.11 2.43
CA ASN A 62 18.70 -4.03 3.51
C ASN A 62 18.10 -3.32 4.76
N ARG A 63 17.54 -2.12 4.56
CA ARG A 63 16.87 -1.33 5.60
C ARG A 63 15.37 -1.57 5.57
N CYS A 64 14.74 -1.51 6.73
CA CYS A 64 13.29 -1.54 6.82
C CYS A 64 12.71 -0.15 6.54
N CYS A 65 11.69 -0.11 5.69
CA CYS A 65 10.94 1.10 5.43
C CYS A 65 9.76 1.19 6.40
N ILE A 66 9.88 2.06 7.42
CA ILE A 66 8.88 2.19 8.48
C ILE A 66 8.18 3.56 8.41
N PRO A 67 6.90 3.65 8.82
CA PRO A 67 6.21 4.93 8.89
C PRO A 67 6.86 5.82 9.96
N TYR A 68 7.34 6.99 9.54
CA TYR A 68 8.03 7.95 10.42
C TYR A 68 7.09 9.07 10.88
N LYS A 69 6.24 9.56 9.97
CA LYS A 69 5.21 10.57 10.27
C LYS A 69 3.87 10.06 9.80
N SER A 70 2.95 9.88 10.74
CA SER A 70 1.59 9.43 10.50
C SER A 70 0.62 10.26 11.34
N LYS A 71 -0.65 10.24 10.94
CA LYS A 71 -1.76 10.80 11.71
C LYS A 71 -2.92 9.82 11.64
N THR A 72 -3.80 9.83 12.62
CA THR A 72 -5.01 9.02 12.56
C THR A 72 -6.15 9.86 12.00
N ILE A 73 -6.83 9.38 10.97
CA ILE A 73 -8.00 10.04 10.39
C ILE A 73 -9.26 9.21 10.59
N SER A 74 -10.39 9.88 10.76
CA SER A 74 -11.70 9.22 10.74
C SER A 74 -12.18 9.06 9.30
N VAL A 75 -12.45 7.82 8.90
CA VAL A 75 -13.00 7.46 7.58
C VAL A 75 -14.40 6.89 7.79
N SER A 76 -15.38 7.46 7.09
CA SER A 76 -16.75 6.97 7.09
C SER A 76 -16.95 5.96 5.96
N PHE A 77 -17.56 4.83 6.28
CA PHE A 77 -17.88 3.72 5.40
C PHE A 77 -19.38 3.58 5.24
N GLN A 78 -19.80 3.23 4.03
CA GLN A 78 -21.17 2.93 3.65
C GLN A 78 -21.24 1.45 3.24
N CYS A 79 -22.17 0.71 3.83
CA CYS A 79 -22.41 -0.69 3.54
C CYS A 79 -23.64 -0.85 2.61
N PRO A 80 -23.73 -1.91 1.81
CA PRO A 80 -24.92 -2.21 1.01
C PRO A 80 -26.17 -2.42 1.89
N ASP A 81 -26.00 -2.97 3.09
CA ASP A 81 -27.05 -3.17 4.10
C ASP A 81 -27.44 -1.87 4.85
N GLY A 82 -27.00 -0.72 4.33
CA GLY A 82 -27.43 0.62 4.74
C GLY A 82 -26.68 1.21 5.93
N LEU A 83 -26.42 0.44 6.99
CA LEU A 83 -25.77 0.96 8.20
C LEU A 83 -24.31 1.36 7.92
N GLY A 84 -24.07 2.67 7.87
CA GLY A 84 -22.74 3.24 7.76
C GLY A 84 -22.05 3.35 9.11
N PHE A 85 -20.73 3.32 9.13
CA PHE A 85 -19.93 3.48 10.35
C PHE A 85 -18.65 4.25 10.07
N SER A 86 -18.01 4.77 11.12
CA SER A 86 -16.71 5.45 10.99
C SER A 86 -15.60 4.65 11.68
N ARG A 87 -14.42 4.61 11.06
CA ARG A 87 -13.22 3.99 11.64
C ARG A 87 -12.03 4.91 11.58
N GLN A 88 -11.20 4.79 12.60
CA GLN A 88 -9.89 5.42 12.66
C GLN A 88 -8.92 4.62 11.80
N VAL A 89 -8.32 5.29 10.81
CA VAL A 89 -7.36 4.70 9.88
C VAL A 89 -6.04 5.45 9.98
N LEU A 90 -4.94 4.71 9.93
CA LEU A 90 -3.59 5.27 9.93
C LEU A 90 -3.31 5.95 8.58
N TRP A 91 -3.07 7.26 8.62
CA TRP A 91 -2.73 8.07 7.46
C TRP A 91 -1.24 8.42 7.47
N ILE A 92 -0.49 7.77 6.60
CA ILE A 92 0.96 7.95 6.48
C ILE A 92 1.25 9.25 5.71
N ASN A 93 2.14 10.08 6.25
CA ASN A 93 2.63 11.29 5.59
C ASN A 93 4.05 11.10 5.03
N ALA A 94 4.91 10.39 5.77
CA ALA A 94 6.28 10.08 5.39
C ALA A 94 6.75 8.75 6.01
N CYS A 95 7.64 8.07 5.31
CA CYS A 95 8.36 6.88 5.77
C CYS A 95 9.86 7.16 5.78
N PHE A 96 10.60 6.37 6.55
CA PHE A 96 12.06 6.47 6.66
C PHE A 96 12.69 5.07 6.62
N CYS A 97 13.90 4.98 6.07
CA CYS A 97 14.67 3.74 6.00
C CYS A 97 15.55 3.59 7.25
N ASN A 98 15.22 2.67 8.13
CA ASN A 98 15.98 2.39 9.34
C ASN A 98 16.73 1.05 9.26
N LEU A 99 17.89 0.96 9.92
CA LEU A 99 18.61 -0.30 10.11
C LEU A 99 17.95 -1.16 11.18
N THR A 100 17.33 -0.54 12.20
CA THR A 100 16.54 -1.24 13.20
C THR A 100 15.13 -1.47 12.69
N CYS A 101 14.85 -2.73 12.36
CA CYS A 101 13.54 -3.18 11.93
C CYS A 101 12.69 -3.52 13.15
N ARG A 102 11.58 -2.81 13.35
CA ARG A 102 10.54 -3.26 14.27
C ARG A 102 9.58 -4.16 13.52
N ASN A 103 9.34 -5.36 14.02
CA ASN A 103 8.32 -6.24 13.46
C ASN A 103 6.94 -5.67 13.85
N PRO A 104 6.10 -5.22 12.89
CA PRO A 104 4.79 -4.68 13.22
C PRO A 104 3.81 -5.73 13.77
N ASN A 105 4.12 -7.02 13.64
CA ASN A 105 3.33 -8.10 14.25
C ASN A 105 3.82 -8.47 15.66
N ASP A 106 4.97 -7.94 16.07
CA ASP A 106 5.52 -8.17 17.40
C ASP A 106 5.03 -7.08 18.35
N ILE A 107 3.92 -7.38 19.02
CA ILE A 107 3.29 -6.51 20.02
C ILE A 107 4.14 -6.35 21.30
N PHE A 108 5.19 -7.15 21.48
CA PHE A 108 6.08 -7.12 22.65
C PHE A 108 7.40 -6.40 22.39
N ALA A 109 7.67 -5.96 21.16
CA ALA A 109 8.89 -5.24 20.81
C ALA A 109 9.10 -3.92 21.59
N ASP A 110 8.05 -3.38 22.23
CA ASP A 110 8.12 -2.21 23.12
C ASP A 110 8.25 -2.58 24.62
N LEU A 111 8.12 -3.86 25.00
CA LEU A 111 8.24 -4.33 26.38
C LEU A 111 9.67 -4.74 26.78
N GLU A 112 10.60 -4.89 25.83
CA GLU A 112 11.98 -5.30 26.11
C GLU A 112 12.78 -4.28 26.94
N SER A 113 12.25 -3.07 27.18
CA SER A 113 12.93 -2.06 27.98
C SER A 113 12.63 -2.10 29.47
N TYR A 114 12.00 -3.15 30.01
CA TYR A 114 11.89 -3.28 31.46
C TYR A 114 13.26 -3.74 32.01
N PRO A 115 14.00 -2.90 32.77
CA PRO A 115 15.27 -3.34 33.33
C PRO A 115 15.01 -4.54 34.24
N ASP A 116 15.85 -5.56 34.08
CA ASP A 116 15.86 -6.72 34.96
C ASP A 116 16.02 -6.26 36.41
N PHE A 117 15.15 -6.73 37.31
CA PHE A 117 15.14 -6.35 38.72
C PHE A 117 16.46 -6.70 39.45
N SER A 118 17.34 -7.46 38.79
CA SER A 118 18.67 -7.81 39.25
C SER A 118 19.65 -6.62 39.37
N GLU A 119 19.39 -5.47 38.73
CA GLU A 119 20.21 -4.25 38.90
C GLU A 119 19.77 -3.33 40.06
N ILE A 120 18.61 -3.58 40.69
CA ILE A 120 18.10 -2.74 41.79
C ILE A 120 18.61 -3.22 43.17
N ALA A 121 19.39 -4.30 43.20
CA ALA A 121 19.84 -4.96 44.44
C ALA A 121 21.36 -4.94 44.68
N ASN A 122 22.12 -3.99 44.09
CA ASN A 122 23.54 -3.80 44.42
C ASN A 122 23.89 -2.35 44.78
#